data_AF-A0A7C6K7R6-F1
#
_entry.id   AF-A0A7C6K7R6-F1
#
_cell.length_a   1.000
_cell.length_b   1.000
_cell.length_c   1.000
_cell.angle_alpha   90.00
_cell.angle_beta   90.00
_cell.angle_gamma   90.00
#
_symmetry.space_group_name_H-M   'P 1'
#
loop_
_entity.id
_entity.type
_entity.pdbx_description
1 polymer ?
#
loop_
_entity_poly.entity_id
_entity_poly.type
_entity_poly.pdbx_seq_one_letter_code
_entity_poly.pdbx_strand_id
1 'polypeptide(L)'
;MPLQKDEVIINIAGVTMKVSRFSTLPVPHEVTAVIPRVELRIWRYQDEKLVEIEEKIFNSITVVHAPRHPPGGKSSHTTWKFSPKP
;
A
#
# COMPACT_ATOMS: atom_id res chain seq x y z
N MET A 1 -2.95 14.44 -22.54
CA MET A 1 -2.02 14.02 -21.47
C MET A 1 -2.01 12.50 -21.42
N PRO A 2 -0.88 11.83 -21.10
CA PRO A 2 -0.86 10.38 -20.99
C PRO A 2 -1.82 9.92 -19.88
N LEU A 3 -2.60 8.88 -20.15
CA LEU A 3 -3.49 8.28 -19.17
C LEU A 3 -2.64 7.49 -18.17
N GLN A 4 -2.65 7.90 -16.89
CA GLN A 4 -2.05 7.10 -15.83
C GLN A 4 -2.98 5.94 -15.49
N LYS A 5 -2.43 4.72 -15.45
CA LYS A 5 -3.11 3.52 -14.96
C LYS A 5 -2.32 2.94 -13.80
N ASP A 6 -2.92 2.96 -12.62
CA ASP A 6 -2.37 2.34 -11.42
C ASP A 6 -3.19 1.08 -11.08
N GLU A 7 -2.51 -0.01 -10.72
CA GLU A 7 -3.16 -1.27 -10.35
C GLU A 7 -2.46 -1.88 -9.14
N VAL A 8 -3.25 -2.21 -8.12
CA VAL A 8 -2.81 -2.96 -6.94
C VAL A 8 -3.67 -4.22 -6.85
N ILE A 9 -3.02 -5.38 -6.79
CA ILE A 9 -3.68 -6.68 -6.63
C ILE A 9 -3.07 -7.36 -5.40
N ILE A 10 -3.93 -7.77 -4.47
CA ILE A 10 -3.55 -8.55 -3.29
C ILE A 10 -4.30 -9.87 -3.35
N ASN A 11 -3.57 -10.99 -3.27
CA ASN A 11 -4.16 -12.33 -3.21
C ASN A 11 -3.71 -13.01 -1.91
N ILE A 12 -4.68 -13.36 -1.05
CA ILE A 12 -4.43 -14.06 0.21
C ILE A 12 -5.48 -15.16 0.37
N ALA A 13 -5.03 -16.40 0.46
CA ALA A 13 -5.89 -17.58 0.68
C ALA A 13 -7.10 -17.68 -0.28
N GLY A 14 -6.89 -17.34 -1.55
CA GLY A 14 -7.93 -17.37 -2.57
C GLY A 14 -8.83 -16.11 -2.59
N VAL A 15 -8.71 -15.21 -1.62
CA VAL A 15 -9.36 -13.90 -1.66
C VAL A 15 -8.49 -12.94 -2.47
N THR A 16 -9.06 -12.38 -3.53
CA THR A 16 -8.39 -11.36 -4.36
C THR A 16 -9.03 -10.00 -4.15
N MET A 17 -8.21 -9.02 -3.76
CA MET A 17 -8.57 -7.61 -3.71
C MET A 17 -7.85 -6.87 -4.83
N LYS A 18 -8.59 -6.06 -5.58
CA LYS A 18 -8.05 -5.28 -6.70
C LYS A 18 -8.47 -3.82 -6.60
N VAL A 19 -7.50 -2.92 -6.67
CA VAL A 19 -7.71 -1.49 -6.85
C VAL A 19 -7.15 -1.11 -8.21
N SER A 20 -7.96 -0.47 -9.03
CA SER A 20 -7.55 0.08 -10.32
C SER A 20 -7.98 1.53 -10.44
N ARG A 21 -7.03 2.38 -10.84
CA ARG A 21 -7.26 3.81 -11.02
C ARG A 21 -6.83 4.24 -12.40
N PHE A 22 -7.68 5.05 -13.03
CA PHE A 22 -7.40 5.73 -14.27
C PHE A 22 -7.42 7.23 -13.99
N SER A 23 -6.33 7.93 -14.27
CA SER A 23 -6.24 9.37 -14.03
C SER A 23 -5.66 10.11 -15.22
N THR A 24 -6.25 11.27 -15.49
CA THR A 24 -5.74 12.25 -16.46
C THR A 24 -5.04 13.42 -15.75
N LEU A 25 -4.92 13.36 -14.42
CA LEU A 25 -4.30 14.43 -13.63
C LEU A 25 -2.80 14.50 -13.94
N PRO A 26 -2.24 15.72 -14.11
CA PRO A 26 -0.83 15.92 -14.46
C PRO A 26 0.13 15.71 -13.29
N VAL A 27 -0.39 15.55 -12.08
CA VAL A 27 0.39 15.45 -10.84
C VAL A 27 0.57 13.96 -10.48
N PRO A 28 1.77 13.51 -10.09
CA PRO A 28 1.95 12.17 -9.56
C PRO A 28 1.09 11.95 -8.31
N HIS A 29 0.39 10.82 -8.24
CA HIS A 29 -0.51 10.50 -7.14
C HIS A 29 -0.10 9.22 -6.44
N GLU A 30 -0.20 9.23 -5.11
CA GLU A 30 0.04 8.05 -4.29
C GLU A 30 -1.21 7.16 -4.21
N VAL A 31 -1.02 5.85 -4.31
CA VAL A 31 -2.03 4.83 -4.05
C VAL A 31 -1.49 3.86 -3.02
N THR A 32 -2.20 3.72 -1.91
CA THR A 32 -1.81 2.83 -0.81
C THR A 32 -2.96 1.89 -0.46
N ALA A 33 -2.67 0.59 -0.41
CA ALA A 33 -3.59 -0.44 0.04
C ALA A 33 -3.06 -1.05 1.33
N VAL A 34 -3.91 -1.09 2.37
CA VAL A 34 -3.56 -1.59 3.70
C VAL A 34 -4.56 -2.67 4.10
N ILE A 35 -4.04 -3.83 4.50
CA ILE A 35 -4.79 -4.85 5.20
C ILE A 35 -4.23 -4.91 6.63
N PRO A 36 -4.97 -4.37 7.62
CA PRO A 36 -4.48 -4.29 9.00
C PRO A 36 -4.14 -5.67 9.57
N ARG A 37 -4.96 -6.68 9.26
CA ARG A 37 -4.81 -8.04 9.76
C ARG A 37 -5.51 -9.05 8.85
N VAL A 38 -4.87 -10.20 8.65
CA VAL A 38 -5.47 -11.38 8.05
C VAL A 38 -5.23 -12.56 8.98
N GLU A 39 -6.30 -13.24 9.34
CA GLU A 39 -6.25 -14.48 10.12
C GLU A 39 -6.77 -15.61 9.22
N LEU A 40 -5.93 -16.62 8.99
CA LEU A 40 -6.28 -17.82 8.27
C LEU A 40 -6.21 -19.00 9.20
N ARG A 41 -7.27 -19.82 9.20
CA ARG A 41 -7.30 -21.09 9.88
C ARG A 41 -7.58 -22.19 8.86
N ILE A 42 -6.59 -23.06 8.65
CA ILE A 42 -6.64 -24.13 7.65
C ILE A 42 -6.78 -25.45 8.40
N TRP A 43 -7.84 -26.19 8.10
CA TRP A 43 -8.07 -27.52 8.65
C TRP A 43 -7.73 -28.55 7.59
N ARG A 44 -6.82 -29.47 7.88
CA ARG A 44 -6.45 -30.55 6.97
C ARG A 44 -7.02 -31.86 7.48
N TYR A 45 -7.69 -32.57 6.58
CA TYR A 45 -8.31 -33.85 6.85
C TYR A 45 -7.61 -34.94 6.03
N GLN A 46 -7.42 -36.10 6.65
CA GLN A 46 -6.96 -37.33 6.00
C GLN A 46 -7.87 -38.46 6.46
N ASP A 47 -8.41 -39.24 5.53
CA ASP A 47 -9.37 -40.33 5.81
C ASP A 47 -10.54 -39.87 6.71
N GLU A 48 -11.11 -38.70 6.37
CA GLU A 48 -12.21 -38.04 7.12
C GLU A 48 -11.86 -37.62 8.55
N LYS A 49 -10.60 -37.81 8.98
CA LYS A 49 -10.12 -37.42 10.30
C LYS A 49 -9.32 -36.13 10.19
N LEU A 50 -9.57 -35.23 11.12
CA LEU A 50 -8.78 -34.01 11.26
C LEU A 50 -7.35 -34.39 11.67
N VAL A 51 -6.37 -34.07 10.84
CA VAL A 51 -4.95 -34.37 11.10
C VAL A 51 -4.13 -33.15 11.46
N GLU A 52 -4.55 -31.96 11.04
CA GLU A 52 -3.80 -30.74 11.29
C GLU A 52 -4.72 -29.51 11.31
N ILE A 53 -4.40 -28.58 12.22
CA ILE A 53 -4.92 -27.22 12.21
C ILE A 53 -3.72 -26.30 12.07
N GLU A 54 -3.66 -25.56 10.97
CA GLU A 54 -2.63 -24.54 10.71
C GLU A 54 -3.26 -23.15 10.84
N GLU A 55 -2.65 -22.29 11.66
CA GLU A 55 -3.06 -20.90 11.82
C GLU A 55 -1.99 -19.97 11.22
N LYS A 56 -2.40 -19.04 10.37
CA LYS A 56 -1.53 -17.98 9.82
C LYS A 56 -2.12 -16.63 10.11
N ILE A 57 -1.35 -15.81 10.82
CA ILE A 57 -1.71 -14.42 11.10
C ILE A 57 -0.74 -13.52 10.37
N PHE A 58 -1.26 -12.72 9.44
CA PHE A 58 -0.51 -11.66 8.77
C PHE A 58 -0.98 -10.32 9.34
N ASN A 59 -0.05 -9.49 9.80
CA ASN A 59 -0.36 -8.15 10.27
C ASN A 59 0.22 -7.10 9.32
N SER A 60 -0.50 -6.00 9.14
CA SER A 60 -0.02 -4.79 8.45
C SER A 60 0.47 -5.01 7.02
N ILE A 61 -0.24 -5.83 6.23
CA ILE A 61 0.10 -6.02 4.81
C ILE A 61 -0.17 -4.72 4.07
N THR A 62 0.86 -4.14 3.48
CA THR A 62 0.79 -2.80 2.89
C THR A 62 1.44 -2.80 1.51
N VAL A 63 0.75 -2.23 0.53
CA VAL A 63 1.29 -1.95 -0.81
C VAL A 63 1.17 -0.46 -1.06
N VAL A 64 2.29 0.19 -1.38
CA VAL A 64 2.36 1.64 -1.66
C VAL A 64 2.92 1.85 -3.06
N HIS A 65 2.15 2.55 -3.88
CA HIS A 65 2.62 3.19 -5.10
C HIS A 65 2.74 4.69 -4.84
N ALA A 66 3.94 5.17 -4.53
CA ALA A 66 4.22 6.59 -4.25
C ALA A 66 5.18 7.16 -5.31
N PRO A 67 4.67 7.59 -6.47
CA PRO A 67 5.51 8.18 -7.51
C PRO A 67 6.11 9.49 -6.99
N ARG A 68 7.44 9.60 -7.06
CA ARG A 68 8.14 10.81 -6.62
C ARG A 68 7.72 11.98 -7.51
N HIS A 69 7.41 13.12 -6.90
CA HIS A 69 7.41 14.38 -7.65
C HIS A 69 8.78 14.56 -8.33
N PRO A 70 8.83 15.08 -9.57
CA PRO A 70 10.08 15.62 -10.10
C PRO A 70 10.63 16.57 -9.04
N PRO A 71 11.93 16.53 -8.70
CA PRO A 71 12.50 17.47 -7.75
C PRO A 71 12.14 18.88 -8.24
N GLY A 72 11.23 19.55 -7.52
CA GLY A 72 10.76 20.88 -7.88
C GLY A 72 11.97 21.78 -8.02
N GLY A 73 12.08 22.46 -9.16
CA GLY A 73 13.20 23.34 -9.46
C GLY A 73 13.48 24.28 -8.29
N LYS A 74 14.75 24.29 -7.84
CA LYS A 74 15.36 25.18 -6.83
C LYS A 74 14.44 25.48 -5.64
N SER A 75 14.63 24.74 -4.55
CA SER A 75 14.18 25.19 -3.23
C SER A 75 14.66 26.64 -3.00
N SER A 76 13.73 27.59 -2.95
CA SER A 76 14.00 28.86 -2.31
C SER A 76 14.13 28.54 -0.82
N HIS A 77 15.36 28.28 -0.38
CA HIS A 77 15.69 28.23 1.04
C HIS A 77 15.36 29.59 1.65
N THR A 78 14.16 29.73 2.21
CA THR A 78 13.86 30.84 3.12
C THR A 78 14.71 30.61 4.36
N THR A 79 15.89 31.23 4.40
CA THR A 79 16.72 31.28 5.59
C THR A 79 16.01 32.17 6.59
N TRP A 80 15.30 31.56 7.54
CA TRP A 80 14.72 32.29 8.66
C TRP A 80 15.85 32.84 9.53
N LYS A 81 16.06 34.16 9.49
CA LYS A 81 16.95 34.84 10.44
C LYS A 81 16.19 35.08 11.74
N PHE A 82 16.45 34.25 12.74
CA PHE A 82 15.98 34.51 14.10
C PHE A 82 16.70 35.75 14.65
N SER A 83 15.94 36.77 15.03
CA SER A 83 16.45 37.96 15.72
C SER A 83 15.81 38.00 17.10
N PRO A 84 16.50 37.57 18.17
CA PRO A 84 15.97 37.70 19.52
C PRO A 84 15.85 39.19 19.88
N LYS A 85 14.70 39.58 20.45
CA LYS A 85 14.54 40.91 21.05
C LYS A 85 15.17 40.93 22.45
N PRO A 86 15.75 42.07 22.87
CA PRO A 86 16.41 42.24 24.16
C PRO A 86 15.44 42.18 25.34
#